data_AF-A0A072NBS0-F1
#
_entry.id   AF-A0A072NBS0-F1
#
_cell.length_a   1.000
_cell.length_b   1.000
_cell.length_c   1.000
_cell.angle_alpha   90.00
_cell.angle_beta   90.00
_cell.angle_gamma   90.00
#
_symmetry.space_group_name_H-M   'P 1'
#
loop_
_entity.id
_entity.type
_entity.pdbx_description
1 polymer ?
#
loop_
_entity_poly.entity_id
_entity_poly.type
_entity_poly.pdbx_seq_one_letter_code
_entity_poly.pdbx_strand_id
1 'polypeptide(L)'
;MALPDDRDVLPVNPTLRVREDAPHASHTPAEQGPAPADLEDREAPEVPPPTRERLSAQEVAALLGPDDGADRAATERRLEAAEGLDPDTES
;
A
#
# COMPACT_ATOMS: atom_id res chain seq x y z
N MET A 1 7.27 33.86 -25.13
CA MET A 1 5.89 34.27 -24.86
C MET A 1 5.25 33.12 -24.08
N ALA A 2 5.11 33.25 -22.75
CA ALA A 2 4.58 32.18 -21.91
C ALA A 2 3.05 32.23 -21.91
N LEU A 3 2.40 31.08 -22.11
CA LEU A 3 0.93 30.98 -22.05
C LEU A 3 0.47 31.18 -20.60
N PRO A 4 -0.66 31.89 -20.39
CA PRO A 4 -1.24 32.00 -19.06
C PRO A 4 -1.69 30.63 -18.57
N ASP A 5 -1.44 30.38 -17.30
CA ASP A 5 -1.78 29.17 -16.58
C ASP A 5 -3.29 29.15 -16.32
N ASP A 6 -4.01 28.34 -17.11
CA ASP A 6 -5.49 28.23 -17.16
C ASP A 6 -6.07 27.38 -16.00
N ARG A 7 -5.33 27.27 -14.90
CA ARG A 7 -5.81 26.60 -13.69
C ARG A 7 -6.87 27.47 -13.03
N ASP A 8 -8.13 27.16 -13.31
CA ASP A 8 -9.28 27.68 -12.58
C ASP A 8 -9.03 27.53 -11.07
N VAL A 9 -8.75 28.65 -10.41
CA VAL A 9 -8.52 28.69 -8.97
C VAL A 9 -9.83 28.32 -8.29
N LEU A 10 -9.91 27.08 -7.80
CA LEU A 10 -11.09 26.61 -7.09
C LEU A 10 -11.38 27.54 -5.89
N PRO A 11 -12.63 27.99 -5.71
CA PRO A 11 -12.97 28.88 -4.62
C PRO A 11 -12.71 28.18 -3.28
N VAL A 12 -11.75 28.72 -2.52
CA VAL A 12 -11.42 28.22 -1.17
C VAL A 12 -12.55 28.60 -0.23
N ASN A 13 -13.19 27.62 0.40
CA ASN A 13 -14.26 27.88 1.35
C ASN A 13 -13.68 28.64 2.57
N PRO A 14 -14.17 29.86 2.88
CA PRO A 14 -13.60 30.73 3.91
C PRO A 14 -13.81 30.21 5.35
N THR A 15 -14.65 29.18 5.52
CA THR A 15 -14.87 28.51 6.80
C THR A 15 -13.91 27.34 7.05
N LEU A 16 -13.16 26.91 6.03
CA LEU A 16 -12.11 25.91 6.20
C LEU A 16 -10.93 26.54 6.96
N ARG A 17 -10.62 25.96 8.11
CA ARG A 17 -9.38 26.25 8.83
C ARG A 17 -8.48 25.03 8.72
N VAL A 18 -7.18 25.27 8.53
CA VAL A 18 -6.16 24.24 8.72
C VAL A 18 -6.32 23.76 10.17
N ARG A 19 -6.53 22.46 10.33
CA ARG A 19 -6.50 21.85 11.66
C ARG A 19 -5.07 22.05 12.15
N GLU A 20 -4.89 22.85 13.21
CA GLU A 20 -3.58 23.00 13.84
C GLU A 20 -3.01 21.61 14.08
N ASP A 21 -1.76 21.40 13.66
CA ASP A 21 -1.07 20.13 13.82
C ASP A 21 -1.22 19.72 15.28
N ALA A 22 -2.04 18.69 15.51
CA ALA A 22 -2.07 18.04 16.81
C ALA A 22 -0.61 17.74 17.15
N PRO A 23 -0.13 18.05 18.36
CA PRO A 23 1.27 17.79 18.72
C PRO A 23 1.57 16.37 18.28
N HIS A 24 2.57 16.21 17.39
CA HIS A 24 2.94 14.91 16.85
C HIS A 24 3.11 14.00 18.06
N ALA A 25 2.09 13.18 18.33
CA ALA A 25 2.14 12.26 19.43
C ALA A 25 3.34 11.41 19.11
N SER A 26 4.36 11.47 19.96
CA SER A 26 5.59 10.71 19.79
C SER A 26 5.15 9.29 19.49
N HIS A 27 5.33 8.84 18.25
CA HIS A 27 4.95 7.50 17.86
C HIS A 27 5.80 6.58 18.72
N THR A 28 5.19 6.02 19.76
CA THR A 28 5.83 5.04 20.64
C THR A 28 5.35 3.71 20.10
N PRO A 29 6.17 2.98 19.34
CA PRO A 29 5.79 1.66 18.87
C PRO A 29 5.49 0.79 20.09
N ALA A 30 4.35 0.11 20.08
CA ALA A 30 4.11 -0.93 21.06
C ALA A 30 5.05 -2.10 20.77
N GLU A 31 5.72 -2.62 21.80
CA GLU A 31 6.49 -3.84 21.65
C GLU A 31 5.55 -5.03 21.43
N GLN A 32 5.96 -5.96 20.57
CA GLN A 32 5.26 -7.23 20.42
C GLN A 32 5.50 -8.05 21.69
N GLY A 33 4.42 -8.43 22.37
CA GLY A 33 4.49 -9.29 23.55
C GLY A 33 5.01 -10.70 23.23
N PRO A 34 5.26 -11.52 24.27
CA PRO A 34 5.68 -12.91 24.09
C PRO A 34 4.63 -13.70 23.29
N ALA A 35 5.09 -14.72 22.58
CA ALA A 35 4.20 -15.65 21.90
C ALA A 35 3.25 -16.32 22.93
N PRO A 36 2.01 -16.65 22.53
CA PRO A 36 1.10 -17.42 23.38
C PRO A 36 1.75 -18.72 23.86
N ALA A 37 1.63 -19.02 25.15
CA ALA A 37 2.24 -20.21 25.74
C ALA A 37 1.67 -21.53 25.20
N ASP A 38 0.46 -21.48 24.61
CA ASP A 38 -0.28 -22.62 24.08
C ASP A 38 -0.18 -22.75 22.56
N LEU A 39 0.72 -22.01 21.91
CA LEU A 39 0.83 -22.04 20.44
C LEU A 39 1.16 -23.45 19.92
N GLU A 40 1.96 -24.22 20.64
CA GLU A 40 2.35 -25.58 20.28
C GLU A 40 1.20 -26.59 20.45
N ASP A 41 0.33 -26.36 21.44
CA ASP A 41 -0.80 -27.23 21.77
C ASP A 41 -2.07 -26.88 20.97
N ARG A 42 -2.06 -25.76 20.25
CA ARG A 42 -3.22 -25.28 19.51
C ARG A 42 -3.41 -26.08 18.23
N GLU A 43 -4.51 -26.83 18.18
CA GLU A 43 -4.93 -27.51 16.95
C GLU A 43 -5.18 -26.48 15.84
N ALA A 44 -4.63 -26.76 14.66
CA ALA A 44 -4.84 -25.90 13.50
C ALA A 44 -6.32 -25.96 13.10
N PRO A 45 -6.93 -24.81 12.72
CA PRO A 45 -8.29 -24.82 12.20
C PRO A 45 -8.38 -25.71 10.95
N GLU A 46 -9.50 -26.43 10.81
CA GLU A 46 -9.75 -27.26 9.64
C GLU A 46 -9.73 -26.40 8.36
N VAL A 47 -8.83 -26.72 7.44
CA VAL A 47 -8.76 -26.06 6.13
C VAL A 47 -9.51 -26.93 5.12
N PRO A 48 -10.51 -26.38 4.40
CA PRO A 48 -11.22 -27.15 3.39
C PRO A 48 -10.26 -27.57 2.26
N PRO A 49 -10.41 -28.79 1.71
CA PRO A 49 -9.57 -29.25 0.62
C PRO A 49 -9.84 -28.41 -0.64
N PRO A 50 -8.82 -28.20 -1.51
CA PRO A 50 -9.01 -27.48 -2.75
C PRO A 50 -10.04 -28.20 -3.63
N THR A 51 -10.93 -27.45 -4.27
CA THR A 51 -12.07 -27.97 -5.04
C THR A 51 -11.66 -28.69 -6.33
N ARG A 52 -10.36 -28.70 -6.69
CA ARG A 52 -9.79 -29.14 -7.98
C ARG A 52 -10.36 -28.44 -9.21
N GLU A 53 -11.25 -27.49 -9.03
CA GLU A 53 -11.73 -26.64 -10.11
C GLU A 53 -10.59 -25.77 -10.62
N ARG A 54 -10.47 -25.70 -11.95
CA ARG A 54 -9.48 -24.86 -12.60
C ARG A 54 -10.11 -23.48 -12.78
N LEU A 55 -9.35 -22.45 -12.46
CA LEU A 55 -9.71 -21.09 -12.84
C LEU A 55 -9.57 -20.93 -14.35
N SER A 56 -10.54 -20.26 -14.95
CA SER A 56 -10.44 -19.76 -16.32
C SER A 56 -9.40 -18.65 -16.41
N ALA A 57 -8.93 -18.36 -17.63
CA ALA A 57 -7.99 -17.26 -17.86
C ALA A 57 -8.56 -15.90 -17.40
N GLN A 58 -9.88 -15.72 -17.51
CA GLN A 58 -10.56 -14.49 -17.08
C GLN A 58 -10.59 -14.36 -15.55
N GLU A 59 -10.85 -15.45 -14.83
CA GLU A 59 -10.82 -15.46 -13.36
C GLU A 59 -9.41 -15.24 -12.83
N VAL A 60 -8.39 -15.81 -13.48
CA VAL A 60 -6.98 -15.53 -13.15
C VAL A 60 -6.66 -14.06 -13.37
N ALA A 61 -7.06 -13.47 -14.49
CA ALA A 61 -6.85 -12.05 -14.77
C ALA A 61 -7.57 -11.14 -13.75
N ALA A 62 -8.79 -11.50 -13.32
CA ALA A 62 -9.52 -10.75 -12.31
C ALA A 62 -8.84 -10.81 -10.92
N LEU A 63 -8.24 -11.95 -10.56
CA LEU A 63 -7.50 -12.14 -9.31
C LEU A 63 -6.17 -11.38 -9.28
N LEU A 64 -5.46 -11.33 -10.42
CA LEU A 64 -4.21 -10.59 -10.55
C LEU A 64 -4.44 -9.08 -10.66
N GLY A 65 -5.67 -8.66 -10.98
CA GLY A 65 -5.99 -7.27 -11.28
C GLY A 65 -5.49 -6.88 -12.68
N PRO A 66 -5.80 -5.66 -13.14
CA PRO A 66 -5.20 -5.15 -14.36
C PRO A 66 -3.68 -5.10 -14.18
N ASP A 67 -2.94 -5.76 -15.07
CA ASP A 67 -1.48 -5.74 -15.08
C ASP A 67 -1.01 -4.39 -15.64
N ASP A 68 -1.21 -3.36 -14.82
CA ASP A 68 -0.75 -2.02 -15.08
C ASP A 68 0.74 -2.02 -14.76
N GLY A 69 1.58 -2.59 -15.63
CA GLY A 69 3.03 -2.70 -15.42
C GLY A 69 3.72 -1.37 -15.05
N ALA A 70 3.05 -0.23 -15.27
CA ALA A 70 3.41 1.09 -14.76
C ALA A 70 3.31 1.21 -13.22
N ASP A 71 2.26 0.70 -12.59
CA ASP A 71 2.05 0.75 -11.14
C ASP A 71 3.00 -0.20 -10.41
N ARG A 72 3.30 -1.35 -11.00
CA ARG A 72 4.30 -2.28 -10.46
C ARG A 72 5.70 -1.65 -10.45
N ALA A 73 6.16 -1.09 -11.57
CA ALA A 73 7.45 -0.41 -11.65
C ALA A 73 7.54 0.85 -10.77
N ALA A 74 6.42 1.57 -10.59
CA ALA A 74 6.36 2.71 -9.69
C ALA A 74 6.39 2.28 -8.21
N THR A 75 5.79 1.13 -7.88
CA THR A 75 5.80 0.56 -6.53
C THR A 75 7.18 0.02 -6.17
N GLU A 76 7.82 -0.72 -7.08
CA GLU A 76 9.19 -1.23 -6.91
C GLU A 76 10.18 -0.07 -6.70
N ARG A 77 10.13 0.99 -7.51
CA ARG A 77 10.96 2.20 -7.30
C ARG A 77 10.72 2.89 -5.96
N ARG A 78 9.48 2.95 -5.49
CA ARG A 78 9.16 3.53 -4.17
C ARG A 78 9.70 2.67 -3.03
N LEU A 79 9.67 1.35 -3.17
CA LEU A 79 10.23 0.42 -2.20
C LEU A 79 11.76 0.55 -2.15
N GLU A 80 12.42 0.55 -3.29
CA GLU A 80 13.88 0.73 -3.40
C GLU A 80 14.31 2.07 -2.76
N ALA A 81 13.60 3.16 -3.04
CA ALA A 81 13.84 4.45 -2.40
C ALA A 81 13.61 4.43 -0.88
N ALA A 82 12.61 3.69 -0.39
CA ALA A 82 12.36 3.54 1.05
C ALA A 82 13.44 2.70 1.75
N GLU A 83 14.07 1.76 1.02
CA GLU A 83 15.18 0.93 1.49
C GLU A 83 16.55 1.62 1.32
N GLY A 84 16.58 2.80 0.71
CA GLY A 84 17.81 3.56 0.45
C GLY A 84 18.65 3.00 -0.70
N LEU A 85 18.05 2.17 -1.55
CA LEU A 85 18.64 1.68 -2.79
C LEU A 85 18.40 2.73 -3.88
N ASP A 86 19.41 2.98 -4.71
CA ASP A 86 19.28 3.85 -5.87
C ASP A 86 18.73 3.02 -7.06
N PRO A 87 17.49 3.31 -7.51
CA PRO A 87 16.82 2.54 -8.55
C PRO A 87 17.45 2.67 -9.94
N ASP A 88 18.35 3.64 -10.15
CA ASP A 88 18.95 3.95 -11.44
C ASP A 88 20.42 3.48 -11.54
N THR A 89 20.84 2.54 -10.68
CA THR A 89 22.25 2.14 -10.54
C THR A 89 22.81 1.21 -11.62
N GLU A 90 21.98 0.61 -12.48
CA GLU A 90 22.45 -0.15 -13.64
C GLU A 90 22.01 0.52 -14.96
N SER A 91 22.97 1.21 -15.60
CA SER A 91 22.90 1.74 -16.97
C SER A 91 23.66 0.86 -17.95
#